data_AF-A0A958K771-F1
#
_entry.id   AF-A0A958K771-F1
#
_cell.length_a   1.000
_cell.length_b   1.000
_cell.length_c   1.000
_cell.angle_alpha   90.00
_cell.angle_beta   90.00
_cell.angle_gamma   90.00
#
_symmetry.space_group_name_H-M   'P 1'
#
loop_
_entity.id
_entity.type
_entity.pdbx_description
1 polymer ?
#
loop_
_entity_poly.entity_id
_entity_poly.type
_entity_poly.pdbx_seq_one_letter_code
_entity_poly.pdbx_strand_id
1 'polypeptide(L)'
;MRLIELSVTPRFLWLGYKSNFQVEAELSNHLLSECIELCVNNLLTPIRAFSDELLPDIKGRDSNLALLIPTSVDLSPIGEEIFFVSGLMPSHLAENEVGELSSYRCDLLTQFDSFEGDHHIQFKTSEKRAHFPASIPLSKLGSVIPVRPTHFRLGIEVFHSKRTVILGYAPVASELLLIEARPDLLRIKISSEVLKNKSDLPLDKYKLFDKVSDVFYEIFAVDLRQEYLQRL
;
A
#
# COMPACT_ATOMS: atom_id res chain seq x y z
N MET A 1 -14.40 -6.16 -16.78
CA MET A 1 -13.73 -5.36 -15.74
C MET A 1 -14.35 -3.99 -15.73
N ARG A 2 -14.70 -3.46 -14.55
CA ARG A 2 -15.54 -2.27 -14.44
C ARG A 2 -15.16 -1.47 -13.20
N LEU A 3 -15.04 -0.15 -13.36
CA LEU A 3 -15.00 0.79 -12.24
C LEU A 3 -16.38 0.79 -11.55
N ILE A 4 -16.41 0.46 -10.26
CA ILE A 4 -17.63 0.39 -9.46
C ILE A 4 -17.94 1.78 -8.90
N GLU A 5 -16.97 2.38 -8.21
CA GLU A 5 -17.12 3.67 -7.56
C GLU A 5 -15.82 4.47 -7.64
N LEU A 6 -15.95 5.78 -7.80
CA LEU A 6 -14.85 6.72 -7.65
C LEU A 6 -15.38 8.00 -7.01
N SER A 7 -14.81 8.39 -5.87
CA SER A 7 -15.25 9.56 -5.12
C SER A 7 -14.07 10.39 -4.59
N VAL A 8 -14.25 11.71 -4.61
CA VAL A 8 -13.34 12.68 -3.98
C VAL A 8 -14.17 13.50 -3.00
N THR A 9 -13.76 13.53 -1.73
CA THR A 9 -14.43 14.32 -0.69
C THR A 9 -13.47 15.37 -0.15
N PRO A 10 -13.52 16.63 -0.64
CA PRO A 10 -12.73 17.73 -0.10
C PRO A 10 -13.38 18.30 1.17
N ARG A 11 -12.55 18.70 2.14
CA ARG A 11 -12.97 19.47 3.32
C ARG A 11 -12.04 20.67 3.51
N PHE A 12 -12.56 21.87 3.27
CA PHE A 12 -11.80 23.10 3.44
C PHE A 12 -11.50 23.39 4.91
N LEU A 13 -10.25 23.78 5.16
CA LEU A 13 -9.71 24.23 6.42
C LEU A 13 -9.21 25.66 6.24
N TRP A 14 -8.98 26.40 7.33
CA TRP A 14 -8.42 27.76 7.23
C TRP A 14 -7.10 27.77 6.43
N LEU A 15 -6.21 26.80 6.66
CA LEU A 15 -4.86 26.78 6.05
C LEU A 15 -4.71 25.82 4.86
N GLY A 16 -5.81 25.38 4.23
CA GLY A 16 -5.76 24.43 3.12
C GLY A 16 -7.03 23.58 3.02
N TYR A 17 -6.93 22.34 2.57
CA TYR A 17 -8.04 21.40 2.60
C TYR A 17 -7.56 19.97 2.87
N LYS A 18 -8.44 19.17 3.47
CA LYS A 18 -8.30 17.71 3.50
C LYS A 18 -8.92 17.13 2.25
N SER A 19 -8.32 16.08 1.69
CA SER A 19 -8.89 15.34 0.59
C SER A 19 -8.92 13.85 0.92
N ASN A 20 -10.05 13.20 0.64
CA ASN A 20 -10.16 11.76 0.64
C ASN A 20 -10.58 11.32 -0.76
N PHE A 21 -9.75 10.52 -1.40
CA PHE A 21 -10.00 9.90 -2.69
C PHE A 21 -10.19 8.41 -2.48
N GLN A 22 -11.27 7.86 -3.03
CA GLN A 22 -11.58 6.44 -2.95
C GLN A 22 -11.94 5.92 -4.33
N VAL A 23 -11.47 4.70 -4.61
CA VAL A 23 -11.73 3.98 -5.85
C VAL A 23 -12.09 2.55 -5.50
N GLU A 24 -13.16 2.05 -6.10
CA GLU A 24 -13.56 0.65 -6.05
C GLU A 24 -13.74 0.13 -7.48
N ALA A 25 -13.15 -1.02 -7.79
CA ALA A 25 -13.20 -1.62 -9.11
C ALA A 25 -13.30 -3.15 -9.04
N GLU A 26 -14.04 -3.75 -9.98
CA GLU A 26 -14.07 -5.21 -10.15
C GLU A 26 -12.72 -5.68 -10.66
N LEU A 27 -12.06 -6.56 -9.93
CA LEU A 27 -10.82 -7.21 -10.38
C LEU A 27 -11.17 -8.57 -10.98
N SER A 28 -10.46 -8.99 -12.03
CA SER A 28 -10.59 -10.35 -12.55
C SER A 28 -9.58 -11.25 -11.85
N ASN A 29 -9.94 -12.50 -11.56
CA ASN A 29 -9.09 -13.43 -10.79
C ASN A 29 -7.63 -13.53 -11.27
N HIS A 30 -7.38 -13.42 -12.59
CA HIS A 30 -6.04 -13.52 -13.16
C HIS A 30 -5.21 -12.21 -13.03
N LEU A 31 -5.86 -11.07 -12.78
CA LEU A 31 -5.22 -9.75 -12.68
C LEU A 31 -4.73 -9.44 -11.27
N LEU A 32 -5.07 -10.25 -10.26
CA LEU A 32 -4.56 -10.05 -8.90
C LEU A 32 -3.03 -10.19 -8.84
N SER A 33 -2.49 -11.20 -9.50
CA SER A 33 -1.03 -11.37 -9.63
C SER A 33 -0.35 -10.17 -10.27
N GLU A 34 -0.91 -9.69 -11.38
CA GLU A 34 -0.42 -8.52 -12.10
C GLU A 34 -0.50 -7.25 -11.24
N CYS A 35 -1.63 -7.04 -10.54
CA CYS A 35 -1.79 -5.93 -9.60
C CYS A 35 -0.73 -5.94 -8.49
N ILE A 36 -0.42 -7.11 -7.94
CA ILE A 36 0.64 -7.26 -6.92
C ILE A 36 1.99 -6.86 -7.51
N GLU A 37 2.36 -7.39 -8.67
CA GLU A 37 3.63 -7.08 -9.33
C GLU A 37 3.78 -5.61 -9.64
N LEU A 38 2.75 -5.00 -10.25
CA LEU A 38 2.75 -3.59 -10.58
C LEU A 38 2.87 -2.72 -9.33
N CYS A 39 2.19 -3.08 -8.23
CA CYS A 39 2.35 -2.37 -6.96
C CYS A 39 3.77 -2.51 -6.40
N VAL A 40 4.35 -3.71 -6.40
CA VAL A 40 5.71 -3.90 -5.87
C VAL A 40 6.75 -3.16 -6.73
N ASN A 41 6.63 -3.24 -8.06
CA ASN A 41 7.59 -2.65 -8.98
C ASN A 41 7.46 -1.12 -9.05
N ASN A 42 6.25 -0.57 -9.03
CA ASN A 42 6.03 0.87 -9.16
C ASN A 42 5.95 1.60 -7.82
N LEU A 43 5.53 0.96 -6.74
CA LEU A 43 5.37 1.62 -5.43
C LEU A 43 6.49 1.27 -4.46
N LEU A 44 6.76 -0.02 -4.22
CA LEU A 44 7.73 -0.44 -3.20
C LEU A 44 9.18 -0.32 -3.65
N THR A 45 9.48 -0.72 -4.90
CA THR A 45 10.85 -0.69 -5.44
C THR A 45 11.43 0.72 -5.45
N PRO A 46 10.70 1.77 -5.90
CA PRO A 46 11.26 3.11 -5.96
C PRO A 46 11.47 3.76 -4.59
N ILE A 47 10.73 3.33 -3.56
CA ILE A 47 10.95 3.78 -2.18
C ILE A 47 11.90 2.85 -1.41
N ARG A 48 12.44 1.81 -2.07
CA ARG A 48 13.32 0.79 -1.48
C ARG A 48 12.71 0.09 -0.26
N ALA A 49 11.40 -0.14 -0.29
CA ALA A 49 10.73 -0.89 0.77
C ALA A 49 10.95 -2.40 0.57
N PHE A 50 12.09 -2.90 1.04
CA PHE A 50 12.48 -4.31 1.08
C PHE A 50 13.14 -4.64 2.42
N SER A 51 13.24 -5.92 2.78
CA SER A 51 13.76 -6.34 4.09
C SER A 51 15.08 -5.65 4.48
N ASP A 52 15.16 -5.23 5.74
CA ASP A 52 16.31 -4.60 6.37
C ASP A 52 16.74 -3.24 5.81
N GLU A 53 15.92 -2.62 4.95
CA GLU A 53 16.10 -1.24 4.50
C GLU A 53 15.56 -0.23 5.53
N LEU A 54 16.17 0.96 5.52
CA LEU A 54 15.70 2.14 6.26
C LEU A 54 14.85 3.02 5.35
N LEU A 55 13.64 3.31 5.80
CA LEU A 55 12.68 4.14 5.10
C LEU A 55 12.53 5.50 5.79
N PRO A 56 12.98 6.60 5.14
CA PRO A 56 12.78 7.94 5.67
C PRO A 56 11.32 8.37 5.51
N ASP A 57 10.70 8.76 6.61
CA ASP A 57 9.39 9.37 6.71
C ASP A 57 8.24 8.55 6.10
N ILE A 58 8.43 7.24 5.97
CA ILE A 58 7.43 6.31 5.50
C ILE A 58 7.29 5.20 6.52
N LYS A 59 6.05 4.88 6.88
CA LYS A 59 5.73 3.65 7.60
C LYS A 59 4.56 2.90 6.97
N GLY A 60 4.41 1.65 7.37
CA GLY A 60 3.24 0.85 7.08
C GLY A 60 2.00 1.34 7.83
N ARG A 61 0.83 0.99 7.33
CA ARG A 61 -0.44 1.42 7.90
C ARG A 61 -0.70 0.87 9.30
N ASP A 62 -1.55 1.55 10.06
CA ASP A 62 -2.12 1.02 11.31
C ASP A 62 -3.01 -0.23 11.07
N SER A 63 -3.00 -1.17 12.02
CA SER A 63 -3.80 -2.40 11.97
C SER A 63 -5.32 -2.17 11.88
N ASN A 64 -5.80 -1.02 12.33
CA ASN A 64 -7.21 -0.67 12.33
C ASN A 64 -7.69 -0.16 10.96
N LEU A 65 -6.80 0.02 9.99
CA LEU A 65 -7.10 0.61 8.68
C LEU A 65 -7.27 -0.46 7.60
N ALA A 66 -8.37 -1.21 7.69
CA ALA A 66 -8.79 -2.16 6.65
C ALA A 66 -9.76 -1.50 5.66
N LEU A 67 -9.58 -1.73 4.36
CA LEU A 67 -10.54 -1.34 3.31
C LEU A 67 -11.55 -2.46 2.99
N LEU A 68 -11.10 -3.70 3.05
CA LEU A 68 -11.90 -4.90 2.88
C LEU A 68 -12.09 -5.57 4.24
N ILE A 69 -13.29 -6.13 4.45
CA ILE A 69 -13.56 -6.91 5.65
C ILE A 69 -12.74 -8.21 5.55
N PRO A 70 -11.84 -8.51 6.51
CA PRO A 70 -11.08 -9.74 6.50
C PRO A 70 -12.01 -10.95 6.55
N THR A 71 -11.75 -11.96 5.70
CA THR A 71 -12.53 -13.20 5.71
C THR A 71 -12.11 -14.16 6.82
N SER A 72 -10.96 -13.92 7.47
CA SER A 72 -10.49 -14.65 8.65
C SER A 72 -9.59 -13.77 9.52
N VAL A 73 -9.36 -14.19 10.77
CA VAL A 73 -8.52 -13.46 11.74
C VAL A 73 -7.09 -13.33 11.25
N ASP A 74 -6.53 -14.37 10.63
CA ASP A 74 -5.16 -14.38 10.09
C ASP A 74 -4.98 -13.41 8.92
N LEU A 75 -6.07 -12.98 8.30
CA LEU A 75 -6.07 -11.95 7.27
C LEU A 75 -6.34 -10.56 7.84
N SER A 76 -6.42 -10.38 9.15
CA SER A 76 -6.48 -9.03 9.72
C SER A 76 -5.16 -8.30 9.49
N PRO A 77 -5.19 -6.99 9.20
CA PRO A 77 -3.97 -6.20 9.16
C PRO A 77 -3.21 -6.30 10.48
N ILE A 78 -1.90 -6.42 10.41
CA ILE A 78 -1.01 -6.34 11.58
C ILE A 78 -0.35 -4.95 11.62
N GLY A 79 0.04 -4.50 12.82
CA GLY A 79 0.49 -3.12 13.02
C GLY A 79 1.71 -2.77 12.16
N GLU A 80 1.64 -1.59 11.53
CA GLU A 80 2.67 -1.00 10.66
C GLU A 80 3.02 -1.87 9.43
N GLU A 81 2.01 -2.49 8.81
CA GLU A 81 2.12 -3.31 7.59
C GLU A 81 2.25 -2.43 6.33
N ILE A 82 3.39 -2.49 5.64
CA ILE A 82 3.57 -1.86 4.31
C ILE A 82 2.96 -2.71 3.22
N PHE A 83 3.18 -4.01 3.28
CA PHE A 83 2.79 -4.95 2.24
C PHE A 83 2.37 -6.26 2.87
N PHE A 84 1.33 -6.85 2.30
CA PHE A 84 0.86 -8.17 2.66
C PHE A 84 0.36 -8.89 1.43
N VAL A 85 0.76 -10.15 1.28
CA VAL A 85 0.16 -11.09 0.34
C VAL A 85 -0.05 -12.41 1.04
N SER A 86 -1.23 -13.00 0.79
CA SER A 86 -1.52 -14.38 1.15
C SER A 86 -2.22 -15.09 0.01
N GLY A 87 -2.19 -16.41 0.06
CA GLY A 87 -2.79 -17.23 -0.98
C GLY A 87 -2.56 -18.70 -0.75
N LEU A 88 -2.64 -19.46 -1.84
CA LEU A 88 -2.43 -20.89 -1.88
C LEU A 88 -1.23 -21.22 -2.73
N MET A 89 -0.45 -22.22 -2.32
CA MET A 89 0.62 -22.80 -3.13
C MET A 89 0.63 -24.32 -2.96
N PRO A 90 1.23 -25.08 -3.88
CA PRO A 90 1.47 -26.50 -3.64
C PRO A 90 2.30 -26.72 -2.39
N SER A 91 1.91 -27.70 -1.59
CA SER A 91 2.56 -28.00 -0.34
C SER A 91 4.05 -28.34 -0.51
N HIS A 92 4.49 -28.90 -1.64
CA HIS A 92 5.92 -29.14 -1.91
C HIS A 92 6.77 -27.86 -2.10
N LEU A 93 6.13 -26.71 -2.36
CA LEU A 93 6.78 -25.40 -2.34
C LEU A 93 6.67 -24.73 -0.98
N ALA A 94 5.64 -25.07 -0.20
CA ALA A 94 5.66 -24.88 1.23
C ALA A 94 6.64 -25.89 1.83
N GLU A 95 7.11 -25.69 3.05
CA GLU A 95 8.10 -26.58 3.65
C GLU A 95 7.48 -27.92 4.14
N ASN A 96 6.35 -28.38 3.55
CA ASN A 96 5.51 -29.50 4.02
C ASN A 96 5.04 -30.46 2.88
N GLU A 97 4.40 -31.58 3.25
CA GLU A 97 4.16 -32.79 2.44
C GLU A 97 3.59 -32.62 1.01
N VAL A 98 3.97 -33.53 0.10
CA VAL A 98 3.67 -33.47 -1.33
C VAL A 98 2.19 -33.80 -1.63
N GLY A 99 1.44 -32.85 -2.23
CA GLY A 99 0.18 -33.14 -2.92
C GLY A 99 -1.02 -32.24 -2.59
N GLU A 100 -0.97 -31.54 -1.46
CA GLU A 100 -2.05 -30.61 -1.05
C GLU A 100 -1.71 -29.15 -1.43
N LEU A 101 -2.69 -28.24 -1.30
CA LEU A 101 -2.45 -26.80 -1.35
C LEU A 101 -2.25 -26.29 0.08
N SER A 102 -1.10 -25.69 0.34
CA SER A 102 -0.80 -25.01 1.61
C SER A 102 -1.07 -23.52 1.49
N SER A 103 -1.63 -22.94 2.55
CA SER A 103 -1.75 -21.48 2.67
C SER A 103 -0.38 -20.86 2.91
N TYR A 104 -0.16 -19.68 2.36
CA TYR A 104 1.07 -18.92 2.59
C TYR A 104 0.78 -17.47 2.95
N ARG A 105 1.77 -16.84 3.58
CA ARG A 105 1.71 -15.44 3.97
C ARG A 105 3.09 -14.80 3.86
N CYS A 106 3.13 -13.59 3.29
CA CYS A 106 4.29 -12.72 3.27
C CYS A 106 3.86 -11.33 3.74
N ASP A 107 4.54 -10.80 4.75
CA ASP A 107 4.35 -9.46 5.29
C ASP A 107 5.66 -8.67 5.17
N LEU A 108 5.56 -7.40 4.81
CA LEU A 108 6.60 -6.41 5.03
C LEU A 108 6.09 -5.40 6.04
N LEU A 109 6.76 -5.33 7.18
CA LEU A 109 6.41 -4.45 8.29
C LEU A 109 7.44 -3.34 8.39
N THR A 110 7.05 -2.23 9.00
CA THR A 110 7.99 -1.23 9.50
C THR A 110 7.99 -1.20 11.01
N GLN A 111 9.11 -0.76 11.56
CA GLN A 111 9.28 -0.44 12.96
C GLN A 111 10.05 0.87 13.06
N PHE A 112 9.65 1.75 13.98
CA PHE A 112 10.44 2.93 14.30
C PHE A 112 11.88 2.53 14.66
N ASP A 113 12.84 3.19 14.02
CA ASP A 113 14.27 2.98 14.27
C ASP A 113 14.87 4.18 15.02
N SER A 114 14.82 5.35 14.40
CA SER A 114 15.48 6.55 14.93
C SER A 114 14.87 7.85 14.38
N PHE A 115 15.23 8.97 15.01
CA PHE A 115 15.05 10.29 14.42
C PHE A 115 16.35 10.70 13.71
N GLU A 116 16.23 11.20 12.48
CA GLU A 116 17.35 11.81 11.76
C GLU A 116 17.23 13.34 11.82
N GLY A 117 17.95 13.92 12.79
CA GLY A 117 17.77 15.31 13.18
C GLY A 117 16.37 15.58 13.74
N ASP A 118 15.92 16.84 13.63
CA ASP A 118 14.60 17.27 14.13
C ASP A 118 13.47 17.11 13.10
N HIS A 119 13.80 16.63 11.89
CA HIS A 119 12.92 16.72 10.74
C HIS A 119 12.41 15.39 10.22
N HIS A 120 13.18 14.32 10.40
CA HIS A 120 12.93 13.04 9.75
C HIS A 120 12.78 11.90 10.76
N ILE A 121 11.89 10.97 10.44
CA ILE A 121 11.76 9.69 11.15
C ILE A 121 12.28 8.58 10.25
N GLN A 122 13.14 7.73 10.79
CA GLN A 122 13.60 6.52 10.13
C GLN A 122 12.81 5.32 10.62
N PHE A 123 12.33 4.51 9.68
CA PHE A 123 11.68 3.24 9.96
C PHE A 123 12.50 2.11 9.37
N LYS A 124 12.79 1.10 10.17
CA LYS A 124 13.41 -0.14 9.69
C LYS A 124 12.33 -1.08 9.20
N THR A 125 12.54 -1.66 8.03
CA THR A 125 11.67 -2.70 7.48
C THR A 125 12.05 -4.09 7.99
N SER A 126 11.04 -4.94 8.17
CA SER A 126 11.21 -6.33 8.55
C SER A 126 10.24 -7.20 7.76
N GLU A 127 10.78 -8.20 7.09
CA GLU A 127 10.00 -9.16 6.34
C GLU A 127 9.66 -10.40 7.19
N LYS A 128 8.40 -10.84 7.13
CA LYS A 128 7.93 -12.08 7.76
C LYS A 128 7.28 -12.97 6.71
N ARG A 129 7.69 -14.23 6.69
CA ARG A 129 7.16 -15.24 5.77
C ARG A 129 6.67 -16.44 6.56
N ALA A 130 5.48 -16.91 6.24
CA ALA A 130 4.95 -18.17 6.73
C ALA A 130 4.65 -19.07 5.53
N HIS A 131 5.25 -20.27 5.56
CA HIS A 131 5.09 -21.29 4.52
C HIS A 131 5.43 -20.82 3.10
N PHE A 132 6.26 -19.77 2.94
CA PHE A 132 6.69 -19.24 1.65
C PHE A 132 8.23 -19.22 1.53
N PRO A 133 8.82 -19.76 0.44
CA PRO A 133 10.27 -19.86 0.30
C PRO A 133 10.99 -18.51 0.38
N ALA A 134 12.01 -18.40 1.23
CA ALA A 134 12.82 -17.17 1.34
C ALA A 134 13.61 -16.83 0.06
N SER A 135 13.85 -17.82 -0.81
CA SER A 135 14.59 -17.65 -2.07
C SER A 135 13.83 -16.85 -3.14
N ILE A 136 12.52 -16.71 -3.00
CA ILE A 136 11.67 -16.00 -3.97
C ILE A 136 11.53 -14.54 -3.51
N PRO A 137 12.04 -13.53 -4.24
CA PRO A 137 11.91 -12.14 -3.80
C PRO A 137 10.46 -11.66 -3.84
N LEU A 138 10.11 -10.69 -2.98
CA LEU A 138 8.76 -10.10 -2.92
C LEU A 138 8.29 -9.57 -4.28
N SER A 139 9.20 -9.00 -5.07
CA SER A 139 8.94 -8.48 -6.42
C SER A 139 8.47 -9.52 -7.43
N LYS A 140 8.63 -10.82 -7.14
CA LYS A 140 8.20 -11.90 -8.02
C LYS A 140 6.96 -12.62 -7.53
N LEU A 141 6.35 -12.22 -6.40
CA LEU A 141 5.24 -12.93 -5.78
C LEU A 141 4.03 -13.15 -6.69
N GLY A 142 3.67 -12.17 -7.53
CA GLY A 142 2.56 -12.33 -8.47
C GLY A 142 2.84 -13.35 -9.58
N SER A 143 4.11 -13.48 -10.00
CA SER A 143 4.52 -14.22 -11.19
C SER A 143 4.86 -15.68 -10.93
N VAL A 144 4.98 -16.07 -9.65
CA VAL A 144 5.44 -17.41 -9.29
C VAL A 144 4.35 -18.43 -9.57
N ILE A 145 4.61 -19.33 -10.51
CA ILE A 145 3.71 -20.45 -10.78
C ILE A 145 4.13 -21.65 -9.89
N PRO A 146 3.18 -22.40 -9.31
CA PRO A 146 1.72 -22.25 -9.38
C PRO A 146 1.13 -21.59 -8.12
N VAL A 147 1.78 -20.55 -7.59
CA VAL A 147 1.29 -19.76 -6.46
C VAL A 147 0.05 -18.98 -6.90
N ARG A 148 -0.97 -18.96 -6.05
CA ARG A 148 -2.26 -18.29 -6.31
C ARG A 148 -2.54 -17.31 -5.18
N PRO A 149 -2.22 -16.01 -5.36
CA PRO A 149 -2.62 -14.98 -4.42
C PRO A 149 -4.15 -14.96 -4.27
N THR A 150 -4.63 -14.78 -3.04
CA THR A 150 -6.06 -14.62 -2.73
C THR A 150 -6.34 -13.30 -2.03
N HIS A 151 -5.34 -12.70 -1.40
CA HIS A 151 -5.45 -11.39 -0.77
C HIS A 151 -4.15 -10.64 -0.94
N PHE A 152 -4.27 -9.35 -1.26
CA PHE A 152 -3.17 -8.40 -1.36
C PHE A 152 -3.53 -7.13 -0.62
N ARG A 153 -2.56 -6.56 0.10
CA ARG A 153 -2.68 -5.25 0.73
C ARG A 153 -1.37 -4.49 0.64
N LEU A 154 -1.50 -3.18 0.49
CA LEU A 154 -0.41 -2.23 0.57
C LEU A 154 -0.89 -1.01 1.35
N GLY A 155 -0.09 -0.59 2.33
CA GLY A 155 -0.41 0.52 3.22
C GLY A 155 0.79 1.41 3.45
N ILE A 156 0.71 2.68 3.05
CA ILE A 156 1.81 3.63 3.20
C ILE A 156 1.28 4.87 3.89
N GLU A 157 1.86 5.19 5.05
CA GLU A 157 1.71 6.48 5.73
C GLU A 157 2.96 7.32 5.50
N VAL A 158 2.74 8.56 5.05
CA VAL A 158 3.82 9.51 4.76
C VAL A 158 3.85 10.60 5.83
N PHE A 159 5.04 10.82 6.37
CA PHE A 159 5.32 11.90 7.30
C PHE A 159 5.90 13.11 6.58
N HIS A 160 5.46 14.29 7.02
CA HIS A 160 6.01 15.57 6.62
C HIS A 160 6.54 16.29 7.86
N SER A 161 7.71 16.91 7.73
CA SER A 161 8.22 17.80 8.78
C SER A 161 7.37 19.07 8.81
N LYS A 162 6.79 19.37 9.97
CA LYS A 162 6.00 20.59 10.18
C LYS A 162 6.63 21.43 11.28
N ARG A 163 6.78 22.73 11.02
CA ARG A 163 7.20 23.68 12.04
C ARG A 163 6.12 23.80 13.12
N THR A 164 6.48 23.56 14.37
CA THR A 164 5.63 23.77 15.54
C THR A 164 6.13 24.96 16.35
N VAL A 165 5.23 25.67 17.03
CA VAL A 165 5.57 26.90 17.77
C VAL A 165 6.46 26.61 18.98
N ILE A 166 6.37 25.41 19.56
CA ILE A 166 7.01 25.05 20.84
C ILE A 166 8.28 24.21 20.63
N LEU A 167 8.30 23.29 19.66
CA LEU A 167 9.38 22.31 19.48
C LEU A 167 10.25 22.58 18.25
N GLY A 168 10.06 23.71 17.55
CA GLY A 168 10.76 23.98 16.30
C GLY A 168 10.15 23.21 15.14
N TYR A 169 10.59 21.99 14.88
CA TYR A 169 10.03 21.11 13.85
C TYR A 169 9.65 19.76 14.45
N ALA A 170 8.56 19.17 13.95
CA ALA A 170 8.13 17.84 14.34
C ALA A 170 7.55 17.11 13.12
N PRO A 171 7.82 15.80 12.98
CA PRO A 171 7.21 14.98 11.94
C PRO A 171 5.73 14.76 12.23
N VAL A 172 4.89 14.90 11.20
CA VAL A 172 3.43 14.73 11.29
C VAL A 172 2.97 13.80 10.17
N ALA A 173 2.31 12.70 10.55
CA ALA A 173 1.61 11.84 9.60
C ALA A 173 0.50 12.65 8.95
N SER A 174 0.53 12.75 7.63
CA SER A 174 -0.30 13.74 6.92
C SER A 174 -0.92 13.19 5.65
N GLU A 175 -0.39 12.08 5.13
CA GLU A 175 -0.90 11.43 3.94
C GLU A 175 -0.88 9.91 4.09
N LEU A 176 -1.86 9.25 3.50
CA LEU A 176 -2.08 7.81 3.61
C LEU A 176 -2.50 7.26 2.24
N LEU A 177 -1.88 6.15 1.84
CA LEU A 177 -2.25 5.29 0.74
C LEU A 177 -2.64 3.92 1.31
N LEU A 178 -3.82 3.44 0.94
CA LEU A 178 -4.26 2.07 1.18
C LEU A 178 -4.69 1.46 -0.15
N ILE A 179 -4.19 0.27 -0.46
CA ILE A 179 -4.61 -0.55 -1.58
C ILE A 179 -4.94 -1.92 -0.99
N GLU A 180 -6.13 -2.44 -1.25
CA GLU A 180 -6.48 -3.80 -0.90
C GLU A 180 -7.18 -4.48 -2.07
N ALA A 181 -6.81 -5.74 -2.33
CA ALA A 181 -7.35 -6.50 -3.42
C ALA A 181 -7.63 -7.96 -3.04
N ARG A 182 -8.68 -8.48 -3.65
CA ARG A 182 -9.06 -9.90 -3.73
C ARG A 182 -9.35 -10.23 -5.20
N PRO A 183 -9.51 -11.51 -5.57
CA PRO A 183 -9.70 -11.90 -6.96
C PRO A 183 -10.89 -11.22 -7.66
N ASP A 184 -11.88 -10.74 -6.91
CA ASP A 184 -13.11 -10.11 -7.38
C ASP A 184 -13.16 -8.57 -7.23
N LEU A 185 -12.28 -7.99 -6.41
CA LEU A 185 -12.43 -6.61 -5.94
C LEU A 185 -11.10 -5.95 -5.64
N LEU A 186 -10.94 -4.71 -6.08
CA LEU A 186 -9.87 -3.79 -5.72
C LEU A 186 -10.46 -2.55 -5.05
N ARG A 187 -9.87 -2.13 -3.93
CA ARG A 187 -10.14 -0.85 -3.28
C ARG A 187 -8.85 -0.05 -3.10
N ILE A 188 -8.92 1.22 -3.45
CA ILE A 188 -7.86 2.20 -3.20
C ILE A 188 -8.44 3.33 -2.37
N LYS A 189 -7.71 3.74 -1.34
CA LYS A 189 -8.01 4.95 -0.57
C LYS A 189 -6.74 5.78 -0.45
N ILE A 190 -6.83 7.04 -0.86
CA ILE A 190 -5.79 8.06 -0.66
C ILE A 190 -6.38 9.16 0.19
N SER A 191 -5.73 9.51 1.29
CA SER A 191 -6.15 10.65 2.11
C SER A 191 -4.97 11.58 2.39
N SER A 192 -5.22 12.88 2.36
CA SER A 192 -4.26 13.92 2.73
C SER A 192 -4.93 14.96 3.64
N GLU A 193 -4.21 15.38 4.66
CA GLU A 193 -4.73 16.27 5.71
C GLU A 193 -4.48 17.76 5.45
N VAL A 194 -3.51 18.12 4.61
CA VAL A 194 -3.12 19.52 4.39
C VAL A 194 -2.61 19.72 2.97
N LEU A 195 -3.53 19.84 2.01
CA LEU A 195 -3.24 20.33 0.66
C LEU A 195 -3.44 21.85 0.61
N LYS A 196 -2.55 22.58 -0.08
CA LYS A 196 -2.59 24.05 -0.13
C LYS A 196 -3.48 24.56 -1.26
N ASN A 197 -3.41 23.91 -2.42
CA ASN A 197 -4.13 24.30 -3.63
C ASN A 197 -4.90 23.13 -4.23
N LYS A 198 -5.98 23.42 -4.96
CA LYS A 198 -6.76 22.39 -5.67
C LYS A 198 -5.97 21.65 -6.75
N SER A 199 -4.87 22.23 -7.23
CA SER A 199 -3.96 21.59 -8.18
C SER A 199 -2.97 20.63 -7.53
N ASP A 200 -2.82 20.69 -6.19
CA ASP A 200 -1.89 19.84 -5.46
C ASP A 200 -2.45 18.42 -5.42
N LEU A 201 -1.61 17.44 -5.74
CA LEU A 201 -1.95 16.03 -5.60
C LEU A 201 -1.53 15.54 -4.20
N PRO A 202 -2.33 14.68 -3.55
CA PRO A 202 -1.90 14.01 -2.33
C PRO A 202 -0.73 13.07 -2.65
N LEU A 203 0.08 12.71 -1.65
CA LEU A 203 1.20 11.77 -1.81
C LEU A 203 2.23 12.19 -2.89
N ASP A 204 2.44 13.51 -3.05
CA ASP A 204 3.42 14.05 -4.00
C ASP A 204 4.87 13.68 -3.61
N LYS A 205 5.12 13.49 -2.31
CA LYS A 205 6.39 12.94 -1.84
C LYS A 205 6.61 11.55 -2.42
N TYR A 206 7.77 11.34 -3.03
CA TYR A 206 8.12 10.13 -3.79
C TYR A 206 7.25 9.88 -5.03
N LYS A 207 6.43 10.86 -5.46
CA LYS A 207 5.50 10.78 -6.60
C LYS A 207 4.56 9.56 -6.52
N LEU A 208 4.12 9.22 -5.32
CA LEU A 208 3.34 8.00 -5.09
C LEU A 208 1.98 8.06 -5.78
N PHE A 209 1.34 9.23 -5.83
CA PHE A 209 0.06 9.35 -6.54
C PHE A 209 0.18 9.05 -8.02
N ASP A 210 1.17 9.64 -8.70
CA ASP A 210 1.41 9.38 -10.13
C ASP A 210 1.64 7.88 -10.36
N LYS A 211 2.46 7.23 -9.52
CA LYS A 211 2.71 5.79 -9.61
C LYS A 211 1.47 4.94 -9.38
N VAL A 212 0.59 5.33 -8.44
CA VAL A 212 -0.70 4.66 -8.25
C VAL A 212 -1.59 4.85 -9.47
N SER A 213 -1.58 6.04 -10.07
CA SER A 213 -2.29 6.31 -11.34
C SER A 213 -1.77 5.42 -12.47
N ASP A 214 -0.44 5.27 -12.59
CA ASP A 214 0.19 4.40 -13.60
C ASP A 214 -0.23 2.94 -13.41
N VAL A 215 -0.15 2.40 -12.18
CA VAL A 215 -0.61 1.04 -11.86
C VAL A 215 -2.09 0.86 -12.22
N PHE A 216 -2.93 1.84 -11.87
CA PHE A 216 -4.36 1.75 -12.14
C PHE A 216 -4.66 1.88 -13.64
N TYR A 217 -3.91 2.69 -14.37
CA TYR A 217 -4.03 2.84 -15.81
C TYR A 217 -3.59 1.56 -16.54
N GLU A 218 -2.52 0.91 -16.10
CA GLU A 218 -2.08 -0.36 -16.70
C GLU A 218 -3.14 -1.46 -16.55
N ILE A 219 -3.79 -1.54 -15.38
CA ILE A 219 -4.82 -2.56 -15.14
C ILE A 219 -6.15 -2.16 -15.81
N PHE A 220 -6.62 -0.93 -15.59
CA PHE A 220 -8.00 -0.48 -15.92
C PHE A 220 -8.12 0.50 -17.08
N ALA A 221 -7.02 0.98 -17.64
CA ALA A 221 -6.99 2.05 -18.65
C ALA A 221 -7.71 3.35 -18.19
N VAL A 222 -7.65 3.63 -16.88
CA VAL A 222 -8.24 4.83 -16.26
C VAL A 222 -7.13 5.65 -15.61
N ASP A 223 -7.07 6.95 -15.93
CA ASP A 223 -6.12 7.89 -15.34
C ASP A 223 -6.71 8.48 -14.05
N LEU A 224 -6.25 8.00 -12.89
CA LEU A 224 -6.71 8.46 -11.59
C LEU A 224 -6.40 9.93 -11.32
N ARG A 225 -5.35 10.48 -11.93
CA ARG A 225 -4.99 11.91 -11.78
C ARG A 225 -6.03 12.79 -12.44
N GLN A 226 -6.42 12.46 -13.66
CA GLN A 226 -7.49 13.17 -14.34
C GLN A 226 -8.80 13.07 -13.55
N GLU A 227 -9.15 11.87 -13.10
CA GLU A 227 -10.38 11.62 -12.34
C GLU A 227 -10.42 12.40 -11.01
N TYR A 228 -9.29 12.49 -10.31
CA TYR A 228 -9.13 13.24 -9.07
C TYR A 228 -9.33 14.74 -9.28
N LEU A 229 -8.61 15.33 -10.25
CA LEU A 229 -8.65 16.76 -10.51
C LEU A 229 -10.02 17.24 -11.01
N GLN A 230 -10.74 16.40 -11.77
CA GLN A 230 -12.09 16.73 -12.24
C GLN A 230 -13.15 16.79 -11.12
N ARG A 231 -12.87 16.20 -9.94
CA ARG A 231 -13.83 16.04 -8.84
C ARG A 231 -13.52 16.92 -7.62
N LEU A 232 -12.48 17.75 -7.69
CA LEU A 232 -12.04 18.68 -6.63
C LEU A 232 -12.68 20.06 -6.70
#